data_AF-A0A7I7NT38-F1
#
_entry.id   AF-A0A7I7NT38-F1
#
_cell.length_a   1.000
_cell.length_b   1.000
_cell.length_c   1.000
_cell.angle_alpha   90.00
_cell.angle_beta   90.00
_cell.angle_gamma   90.00
#
_symmetry.space_group_name_H-M   'P 1'
#
loop_
_entity.id
_entity.type
_entity.pdbx_description
1 polymer ?
#
loop_
_entity_poly.entity_id
_entity_poly.type
_entity_poly.pdbx_seq_one_letter_code
_entity_poly.pdbx_strand_id
1 'polypeptide(L)'
;MTAMSSTTDRAGADASVGAEDRPPGAWQADLGPSMTLASPDIAHQPLIAAGLAPLLGGALLECYPSDITEQDPVNEPALPETLRDAMSFIHRHAAEDVSINAVSAAVHLTPRAVQYLFRRQLGTTPTEYIRRVRLERAHRELLAGSPPNVTVTQIAQRWGFAHTGRFAVLYRQKYGQSPHTTLRHMTAGS
;
A
#
# COMPACT_ATOMS: atom_id res chain seq x y z
N MET A 1 74.16 -1.31 -46.14
CA MET A 1 74.21 0.11 -46.56
C MET A 1 72.78 0.52 -46.83
N THR A 2 72.12 1.51 -46.24
CA THR A 2 72.38 2.57 -45.24
C THR A 2 70.96 3.14 -45.02
N ALA A 3 70.29 2.95 -43.87
CA ALA A 3 70.31 3.74 -42.64
C ALA A 3 69.84 5.22 -42.76
N MET A 4 68.77 5.52 -41.98
CA MET A 4 68.42 6.79 -41.30
C MET A 4 67.85 7.94 -42.18
N SER A 5 66.85 8.73 -41.78
CA SER A 5 66.50 9.32 -40.46
C SER A 5 64.99 9.65 -40.40
N SER A 6 64.28 9.37 -39.29
CA SER A 6 63.86 10.31 -38.20
C SER A 6 62.76 11.30 -38.63
N THR A 7 61.67 11.58 -37.90
CA THR A 7 61.59 12.08 -36.53
C THR A 7 60.11 12.17 -36.11
N THR A 8 59.80 11.70 -34.90
CA THR A 8 58.90 12.24 -33.86
C THR A 8 57.85 13.30 -34.24
N ASP A 9 56.57 13.09 -33.91
CA ASP A 9 55.82 14.03 -33.04
C ASP A 9 54.59 13.39 -32.37
N ARG A 10 54.18 14.00 -31.27
CA ARG A 10 53.44 13.45 -30.13
C ARG A 10 52.02 14.05 -30.04
N ALA A 11 51.07 13.22 -29.60
CA ALA A 11 49.89 13.53 -28.77
C ALA A 11 48.83 14.57 -29.22
N GLY A 12 47.57 14.12 -29.15
CA GLY A 12 46.35 14.92 -29.10
C GLY A 12 45.17 14.03 -29.47
N ALA A 13 44.63 13.25 -28.53
CA ALA A 13 43.40 13.58 -27.81
C ALA A 13 42.20 13.73 -28.76
N ASP A 14 41.42 12.66 -28.92
CA ASP A 14 39.99 12.81 -29.11
C ASP A 14 39.25 11.73 -28.33
N ALA A 15 38.25 12.21 -27.60
CA ALA A 15 37.32 11.45 -26.81
C ALA A 15 36.22 10.92 -27.71
N SER A 16 35.67 9.75 -27.38
CA SER A 16 34.26 9.37 -27.52
C SER A 16 34.17 7.86 -27.65
N VAL A 17 33.97 7.18 -26.52
CA VAL A 17 33.41 5.82 -26.53
C VAL A 17 32.23 5.81 -25.58
N GLY A 18 31.04 5.80 -26.19
CA GLY A 18 29.95 4.90 -25.85
C GLY A 18 29.35 4.99 -24.44
N ALA A 19 28.17 5.61 -24.39
CA ALA A 19 27.07 5.18 -23.52
C ALA A 19 26.94 3.64 -23.59
N GLU A 20 27.14 2.94 -22.48
CA GLU A 20 26.12 2.60 -21.48
C GLU A 20 25.51 1.23 -21.77
N ASP A 21 26.06 0.21 -21.10
CA ASP A 21 25.42 -1.10 -20.94
C ASP A 21 25.63 -1.53 -19.48
N ARG A 22 24.69 -1.13 -18.61
CA ARG A 22 24.72 -1.39 -17.16
C ARG A 22 23.69 -2.48 -16.85
N PRO A 23 24.09 -3.68 -16.41
CA PRO A 23 23.15 -4.77 -16.13
C PRO A 23 22.30 -4.45 -14.88
N PRO A 24 21.03 -4.89 -14.85
CA PRO A 24 20.18 -4.76 -13.67
C PRO A 24 20.67 -5.73 -12.57
N GLY A 25 21.22 -5.18 -11.48
CA GLY A 25 21.74 -5.95 -10.35
C GLY A 25 22.97 -5.33 -9.64
N ALA A 26 23.51 -4.23 -10.18
CA ALA A 26 24.70 -3.55 -9.65
C ALA A 26 24.41 -2.59 -8.47
N TRP A 27 23.71 -3.06 -7.42
CA TRP A 27 23.61 -2.33 -6.13
C TRP A 27 24.26 -3.08 -4.95
N GLN A 28 25.00 -4.17 -5.21
CA GLN A 28 25.51 -5.05 -4.14
C GLN A 28 27.04 -5.12 -4.01
N ALA A 29 27.80 -4.11 -4.43
CA ALA A 29 29.24 -4.09 -4.21
C ALA A 29 29.76 -2.70 -3.84
N ASP A 30 29.33 -2.22 -2.67
CA ASP A 30 30.16 -1.32 -1.86
C ASP A 30 29.96 -1.67 -0.38
N LEU A 31 30.33 -2.91 -0.03
CA LEU A 31 30.59 -3.28 1.35
C LEU A 31 32.10 -3.28 1.50
N GLY A 32 32.60 -2.14 1.98
CA GLY A 32 33.98 -1.99 2.42
C GLY A 32 34.37 -3.05 3.47
N PRO A 33 35.67 -3.28 3.65
CA PRO A 33 36.19 -4.40 4.43
C PRO A 33 35.66 -4.36 5.86
N SER A 34 35.06 -5.49 6.26
CA SER A 34 34.65 -5.84 7.61
C SER A 34 35.75 -5.52 8.61
N MET A 35 35.65 -4.36 9.27
CA MET A 35 36.51 -4.01 10.38
C MET A 35 36.06 -4.81 11.61
N THR A 36 36.50 -6.06 11.66
CA THR A 36 36.54 -6.84 12.90
C THR A 36 37.51 -6.15 13.85
N LEU A 37 36.97 -5.36 14.78
CA LEU A 37 37.62 -5.05 16.04
C LEU A 37 36.74 -5.55 17.19
N ALA A 38 36.44 -6.85 17.17
CA ALA A 38 36.19 -7.57 18.41
C ALA A 38 37.56 -7.85 19.05
N SER A 39 38.11 -6.88 19.77
CA SER A 39 39.16 -7.18 20.74
C SER A 39 38.51 -7.90 21.93
N PRO A 40 38.99 -9.08 22.34
CA PRO A 40 38.44 -9.84 23.45
C PRO A 40 38.95 -9.29 24.79
N ASP A 41 38.75 -8.00 25.06
CA ASP A 41 39.09 -7.42 26.36
C ASP A 41 38.31 -6.14 26.71
N ILE A 42 36.98 -6.17 26.63
CA ILE A 42 36.11 -5.18 27.30
C ILE A 42 34.93 -5.89 27.98
N ALA A 43 35.20 -6.99 28.67
CA ALA A 43 34.18 -7.73 29.43
C ALA A 43 33.96 -7.16 30.86
N HIS A 44 34.71 -6.14 31.29
CA HIS A 44 34.69 -5.67 32.69
C HIS A 44 34.59 -4.15 32.89
N GLN A 45 34.03 -3.39 31.95
CA GLN A 45 33.66 -1.98 32.20
C GLN A 45 32.13 -1.78 32.21
N PRO A 46 31.49 -1.74 33.40
CA PRO A 46 30.04 -1.59 33.56
C PRO A 46 29.54 -0.15 33.31
N LEU A 47 30.21 0.63 32.46
CA LEU A 47 29.93 2.06 32.27
C LEU A 47 29.74 2.49 30.81
N ILE A 48 29.87 1.60 29.83
CA ILE A 48 29.58 1.91 28.41
C ILE A 48 28.41 1.09 27.84
N ALA A 49 27.99 0.01 28.50
CA ALA A 49 26.76 -0.72 28.10
C ALA A 49 25.46 0.04 28.43
N ALA A 50 25.50 1.04 29.31
CA ALA A 50 24.32 1.80 29.73
C ALA A 50 23.99 3.03 28.85
N GLY A 51 24.85 3.37 27.88
CA GLY A 51 24.71 4.61 27.10
C GLY A 51 24.16 4.45 25.68
N LEU A 52 24.14 3.24 25.12
CA LEU A 52 23.76 3.02 23.70
C LEU A 52 22.32 2.55 23.50
N ALA A 53 21.65 2.02 24.52
CA ALA A 53 20.25 1.66 24.45
C ALA A 53 19.29 2.85 24.19
N PRO A 54 19.50 4.06 24.76
CA PRO A 54 18.61 5.21 24.50
C PRO A 54 18.72 5.76 23.08
N LEU A 55 19.90 5.66 22.46
CA LEU A 55 20.18 6.26 21.15
C LEU A 55 19.58 5.45 19.99
N LEU A 56 19.48 4.12 20.16
CA LEU A 56 18.71 3.29 19.23
C LEU A 56 17.20 3.46 19.41
N GLY A 57 16.75 3.78 20.63
CA GLY A 57 15.33 4.07 20.92
C GLY A 57 14.81 5.32 20.19
N GLY A 58 15.59 6.40 20.15
CA GLY A 58 15.21 7.65 19.46
C GLY A 58 15.04 7.48 17.94
N ALA A 59 16.00 6.81 17.28
CA ALA A 59 15.97 6.61 15.83
C ALA A 59 14.84 5.67 15.37
N LEU A 60 14.50 4.66 16.19
CA LEU A 60 13.36 3.76 15.91
C LEU A 60 12.01 4.47 16.05
N LEU A 61 11.87 5.41 16.99
CA LEU A 61 10.66 6.23 17.15
C LEU A 61 10.47 7.26 16.03
N GLU A 62 11.55 7.78 15.46
CA GLU A 62 11.47 8.68 14.29
C GLU A 62 11.07 7.94 13.01
N CYS A 63 11.47 6.67 12.85
CA CYS A 63 11.09 5.86 11.69
C CYS A 63 9.73 5.15 11.84
N TYR A 64 9.28 4.92 13.07
CA TYR A 64 7.96 4.37 13.40
C TYR A 64 7.38 5.19 14.56
N PRO A 65 6.61 6.26 14.28
CA PRO A 65 5.83 6.91 15.34
C PRO A 65 4.91 5.82 15.90
N SER A 66 5.26 5.35 17.09
CA SER A 66 4.53 4.30 17.78
C SER A 66 3.49 5.03 18.60
N ASP A 67 2.22 4.93 18.19
CA ASP A 67 1.05 5.49 18.89
C ASP A 67 0.79 4.75 20.22
N ILE A 68 1.80 4.63 21.07
CA ILE A 68 1.69 4.29 22.48
C ILE A 68 1.82 5.61 23.27
N THR A 69 0.97 6.57 22.95
CA THR A 69 0.79 7.76 23.79
C THR A 69 -0.15 7.37 24.93
N GLU A 70 0.33 7.64 26.13
CA GLU A 70 -0.44 7.69 27.36
C GLU A 70 -1.74 8.48 27.18
N GLN A 71 -2.73 8.09 27.97
CA GLN A 71 -4.14 8.39 27.78
C GLN A 71 -4.46 9.88 27.94
N ASP A 72 -4.97 10.50 26.87
CA ASP A 72 -5.71 11.77 26.94
C ASP A 72 -7.22 11.46 26.99
N PRO A 73 -7.96 11.78 28.07
CA PRO A 73 -9.32 11.28 28.30
C PRO A 73 -10.43 12.00 27.49
N VAL A 74 -10.07 12.80 26.46
CA VAL A 74 -11.05 13.53 25.63
C VAL A 74 -10.94 13.18 24.13
N ASN A 75 -10.01 12.31 23.75
CA ASN A 75 -9.89 11.87 22.36
C ASN A 75 -10.65 10.55 22.19
N GLU A 76 -11.81 10.56 21.54
CA GLU A 76 -12.28 9.33 20.86
C GLU A 76 -11.09 8.77 20.08
N PRO A 77 -10.77 7.47 20.17
CA PRO A 77 -9.59 6.93 19.51
C PRO A 77 -9.72 7.19 18.00
N ALA A 78 -9.09 8.28 17.54
CA ALA A 78 -9.12 8.67 16.16
C ALA A 78 -8.55 7.49 15.37
N LEU A 79 -9.27 7.06 14.32
CA LEU A 79 -8.78 5.98 13.48
C LEU A 79 -7.34 6.31 13.05
N PRO A 80 -6.40 5.35 13.18
CA PRO A 80 -5.02 5.55 12.74
C PRO A 80 -4.99 6.11 11.32
N GLU A 81 -4.10 7.05 11.04
CA GLU A 81 -4.03 7.72 9.73
C GLU A 81 -3.87 6.70 8.60
N THR A 82 -3.06 5.66 8.82
CA THR A 82 -2.89 4.53 7.91
C THR A 82 -4.19 3.80 7.57
N LEU A 83 -5.11 3.66 8.55
CA LEU A 83 -6.42 3.06 8.30
C LEU A 83 -7.32 4.01 7.52
N ARG A 84 -7.29 5.30 7.84
CA ARG A 84 -8.02 6.34 7.10
C ARG A 84 -7.60 6.37 5.64
N ASP A 85 -6.30 6.27 5.37
CA ASP A 85 -5.75 6.23 4.02
C ASP A 85 -6.12 4.94 3.29
N ALA A 86 -6.05 3.79 3.96
CA ALA A 86 -6.51 2.52 3.40
C ALA A 86 -8.00 2.57 3.02
N MET A 87 -8.84 3.13 3.91
CA MET A 87 -10.26 3.30 3.66
C MET A 87 -10.52 4.27 2.50
N SER A 88 -9.80 5.40 2.47
CA SER A 88 -9.86 6.40 1.39
C SER A 88 -9.51 5.78 0.04
N PHE A 89 -8.44 4.99 -0.01
CA PHE A 89 -8.03 4.24 -1.18
C PHE A 89 -9.12 3.26 -1.65
N ILE A 90 -9.68 2.47 -0.73
CA ILE A 90 -10.77 1.52 -1.04
C ILE A 90 -11.99 2.26 -1.59
N HIS A 91 -12.39 3.36 -0.96
CA HIS A 91 -13.51 4.15 -1.45
C HIS A 91 -13.21 4.65 -2.86
N ARG A 92 -12.06 5.27 -3.11
CA ARG A 92 -11.75 5.83 -4.43
C ARG A 92 -11.81 4.78 -5.54
N HIS A 93 -11.27 3.58 -5.29
CA HIS A 93 -11.13 2.54 -6.31
C HIS A 93 -12.19 1.43 -6.24
N ALA A 94 -13.25 1.56 -5.43
CA ALA A 94 -14.21 0.46 -5.18
C ALA A 94 -14.86 -0.16 -6.43
N ALA A 95 -14.97 0.60 -7.53
CA ALA A 95 -15.50 0.12 -8.81
C ALA A 95 -14.48 -0.72 -9.61
N GLU A 96 -13.19 -0.54 -9.34
CA GLU A 96 -12.09 -1.26 -9.97
C GLU A 96 -11.79 -2.55 -9.21
N ASP A 97 -10.88 -3.38 -9.74
CA ASP A 97 -10.43 -4.59 -9.07
C ASP A 97 -9.48 -4.27 -7.91
N VAL A 98 -10.06 -3.88 -6.78
CA VAL A 98 -9.32 -3.62 -5.53
C VAL A 98 -8.91 -4.94 -4.89
N SER A 99 -7.65 -5.31 -5.09
CA SER A 99 -7.03 -6.41 -4.34
C SER A 99 -6.46 -5.92 -3.01
N ILE A 100 -6.29 -6.84 -2.05
CA ILE A 100 -5.61 -6.52 -0.79
C ILE A 100 -4.16 -6.05 -1.02
N ASN A 101 -3.50 -6.55 -2.07
CA ASN A 101 -2.15 -6.15 -2.43
C ASN A 101 -2.10 -4.69 -2.90
N ALA A 102 -3.12 -4.24 -3.63
CA ALA A 102 -3.23 -2.84 -4.04
C ALA A 102 -3.42 -1.92 -2.82
N VAL A 103 -4.29 -2.33 -1.88
CA VAL A 103 -4.49 -1.58 -0.62
C VAL A 103 -3.19 -1.52 0.18
N SER A 104 -2.48 -2.64 0.30
CA SER A 104 -1.25 -2.73 1.09
C SER A 104 -0.12 -1.89 0.48
N ALA A 105 0.00 -1.88 -0.85
CA ALA A 105 0.92 -1.01 -1.57
C ALA A 105 0.59 0.47 -1.36
N ALA A 106 -0.68 0.85 -1.35
CA ALA A 106 -1.12 2.23 -1.17
C ALA A 106 -0.83 2.81 0.22
N VAL A 107 -0.72 1.97 1.26
CA VAL A 107 -0.42 2.40 2.64
C VAL A 107 0.94 1.93 3.14
N HIS A 108 1.81 1.43 2.25
CA HIS A 108 3.15 0.94 2.57
C HIS A 108 3.19 -0.14 3.67
N LEU A 109 2.17 -1.00 3.72
CA LEU A 109 2.09 -2.11 4.67
C LEU A 109 2.15 -3.46 3.94
N THR A 110 2.45 -4.51 4.71
CA THR A 110 2.27 -5.89 4.21
C THR A 110 0.77 -6.25 4.21
N PRO A 111 0.30 -7.18 3.35
CA PRO A 111 -1.08 -7.62 3.36
C PRO A 111 -1.54 -8.13 4.74
N ARG A 112 -0.64 -8.78 5.49
CA ARG A 112 -0.93 -9.29 6.83
C ARG A 112 -1.12 -8.16 7.85
N ALA A 113 -0.33 -7.10 7.77
CA ALA A 113 -0.49 -5.91 8.59
C ALA A 113 -1.82 -5.20 8.28
N VAL A 114 -2.21 -5.08 7.00
CA VAL A 114 -3.52 -4.51 6.62
C VAL A 114 -4.68 -5.35 7.17
N GLN A 115 -4.62 -6.69 7.06
CA GLN A 115 -5.65 -7.56 7.65
C GLN A 115 -5.77 -7.37 9.15
N TYR A 116 -4.64 -7.31 9.85
CA TYR A 116 -4.61 -7.09 11.29
C TYR A 116 -5.19 -5.72 11.65
N LEU A 117 -4.80 -4.66 10.93
CA LEU A 117 -5.28 -3.30 11.13
C LEU A 117 -6.81 -3.22 11.01
N PHE A 118 -7.39 -3.79 9.94
CA PHE A 118 -8.84 -3.83 9.75
C PHE A 118 -9.56 -4.64 10.84
N ARG A 119 -8.99 -5.78 11.25
CA ARG A 119 -9.59 -6.60 12.32
C ARG A 119 -9.57 -5.88 13.66
N ARG A 120 -8.43 -5.28 14.02
CA ARG A 120 -8.23 -4.59 15.30
C ARG A 120 -9.11 -3.36 15.42
N GLN A 121 -9.22 -2.56 14.35
CA GLN A 121 -9.87 -1.25 14.40
C GLN A 121 -11.33 -1.28 13.95
N LEU A 122 -11.70 -2.16 13.01
CA LEU A 122 -13.05 -2.21 12.42
C LEU A 122 -13.79 -3.53 12.67
N GLY A 123 -13.15 -4.51 13.34
CA GLY A 123 -13.74 -5.82 13.57
C GLY A 123 -14.03 -6.63 12.30
N THR A 124 -13.43 -6.26 11.16
CA THR A 124 -13.72 -6.86 9.86
C THR A 124 -12.46 -7.13 9.05
N THR A 125 -12.59 -7.79 7.90
CA THR A 125 -11.47 -7.99 6.98
C THR A 125 -11.48 -6.92 5.87
N PRO A 126 -10.32 -6.61 5.27
CA PRO A 126 -10.27 -5.68 4.14
C PRO A 126 -11.21 -6.09 2.99
N THR A 127 -11.27 -7.38 2.68
CA THR A 127 -12.14 -7.92 1.63
C THR A 127 -13.62 -7.73 1.93
N GLU A 128 -14.04 -7.98 3.17
CA GLU A 128 -15.44 -7.77 3.56
C GLU A 128 -15.78 -6.28 3.60
N TYR A 129 -14.84 -5.42 4.01
CA TYR A 129 -15.01 -3.98 3.94
C TYR A 129 -15.17 -3.49 2.48
N ILE A 130 -14.31 -3.92 1.56
CA ILE A 130 -14.44 -3.62 0.12
C ILE A 130 -15.82 -4.04 -0.40
N ARG A 131 -16.25 -5.26 -0.06
CA ARG A 131 -17.57 -5.79 -0.44
C ARG A 131 -18.72 -4.92 0.11
N ARG A 132 -18.63 -4.47 1.36
CA ARG A 132 -19.62 -3.56 1.97
C ARG A 132 -19.68 -2.22 1.24
N VAL A 133 -18.53 -1.66 0.87
CA VAL A 133 -18.44 -0.40 0.09
C VAL A 133 -19.04 -0.59 -1.31
N ARG A 134 -18.72 -1.69 -2.00
CA ARG A 134 -19.31 -2.02 -3.31
C ARG A 134 -20.83 -2.16 -3.24
N LEU A 135 -21.34 -2.84 -2.22
CA LEU A 135 -22.78 -3.01 -2.00
C LEU A 135 -23.49 -1.68 -1.68
N GLU A 136 -22.82 -0.79 -0.96
CA GLU A 136 -23.29 0.56 -0.66
C GLU A 136 -23.41 1.41 -1.91
N ARG A 137 -22.39 1.40 -2.77
CA ARG A 137 -22.41 2.17 -4.01
C ARG A 137 -23.41 1.63 -5.02
N ALA A 138 -23.52 0.31 -5.13
CA ALA A 138 -24.56 -0.33 -5.94
C ALA A 138 -25.97 0.08 -5.48
N HIS A 139 -26.20 0.17 -4.17
CA HIS A 139 -27.47 0.65 -3.62
C HIS A 139 -27.77 2.09 -4.02
N ARG A 140 -26.79 2.99 -3.90
CA ARG A 140 -26.95 4.38 -4.33
C ARG A 140 -27.25 4.51 -5.82
N GLU A 141 -26.59 3.72 -6.66
CA GLU A 141 -26.87 3.71 -8.11
C GLU A 141 -28.26 3.17 -8.43
N LEU A 142 -28.74 2.16 -7.69
CA LEU A 142 -30.11 1.66 -7.81
C LEU A 142 -31.14 2.73 -7.40
N LEU A 143 -30.85 3.49 -6.34
CA LEU A 143 -31.71 4.58 -5.87
C LEU A 143 -31.69 5.81 -6.80
N ALA A 144 -30.57 6.06 -7.47
CA ALA A 144 -30.45 7.19 -8.39
C ALA A 144 -31.33 7.07 -9.64
N GLY A 145 -31.97 5.92 -9.89
CA GLY A 145 -32.91 5.77 -10.99
C GLY A 145 -32.26 5.95 -12.36
N SER A 146 -31.15 5.23 -12.60
CA SER A 146 -30.45 5.22 -13.89
C SER A 146 -31.42 5.04 -15.09
N PRO A 147 -31.05 5.50 -16.31
CA PRO A 147 -31.93 5.54 -17.48
C PRO A 147 -32.61 4.19 -17.75
N PRO A 148 -33.75 4.16 -18.49
CA PRO A 148 -34.72 3.06 -18.53
C PRO A 148 -34.19 1.67 -18.94
N ASN A 149 -32.93 1.56 -19.35
CA ASN A 149 -32.28 0.33 -19.78
C ASN A 149 -31.24 -0.22 -18.80
N VAL A 150 -31.01 0.42 -17.64
CA VAL A 150 -30.05 -0.09 -16.67
C VAL A 150 -30.67 -1.24 -15.86
N THR A 151 -30.03 -2.40 -15.94
CA THR A 151 -30.46 -3.60 -15.23
C THR A 151 -29.69 -3.81 -13.93
N VAL A 152 -30.32 -4.50 -12.98
CA VAL A 152 -29.66 -4.93 -11.73
C VAL A 152 -28.37 -5.72 -12.00
N THR A 153 -28.35 -6.54 -13.05
CA THR A 153 -27.15 -7.28 -13.47
C THR A 153 -26.02 -6.35 -13.88
N GLN A 154 -26.30 -5.33 -14.69
CA GLN A 154 -25.27 -4.36 -15.11
C GLN A 154 -24.70 -3.60 -13.91
N ILE A 155 -25.55 -3.18 -12.96
CA ILE A 155 -25.09 -2.50 -11.74
C ILE A 155 -24.23 -3.45 -10.89
N ALA A 156 -24.67 -4.70 -10.70
CA ALA A 156 -23.89 -5.68 -9.95
C ALA A 156 -22.49 -5.90 -10.55
N GLN A 157 -22.40 -6.08 -11.88
CA GLN A 157 -21.13 -6.28 -12.58
C GLN A 157 -20.23 -5.04 -12.50
N ARG A 158 -20.81 -3.83 -12.66
CA ARG A 158 -20.08 -2.56 -12.55
C ARG A 158 -19.39 -2.38 -11.20
N TRP A 159 -20.03 -2.83 -10.11
CA TRP A 159 -19.45 -2.79 -8.77
C TRP A 159 -18.66 -4.05 -8.41
N GLY A 160 -18.28 -4.87 -9.39
CA GLY A 160 -17.39 -6.02 -9.18
C GLY A 160 -18.05 -7.26 -8.56
N PHE A 161 -19.37 -7.41 -8.69
CA PHE A 161 -20.06 -8.66 -8.34
C PHE A 161 -20.24 -9.55 -9.58
N ALA A 162 -19.41 -10.59 -9.68
CA ALA A 162 -19.47 -11.54 -10.80
C ALA A 162 -20.81 -12.29 -10.92
N HIS A 163 -21.53 -12.48 -9.82
CA HIS A 163 -22.78 -13.24 -9.79
C HIS A 163 -23.94 -12.42 -9.23
N THR A 164 -24.92 -12.10 -10.08
CA THR A 164 -26.11 -11.32 -9.70
C THR A 164 -26.91 -11.98 -8.57
N GLY A 165 -27.03 -13.32 -8.56
CA GLY A 165 -27.74 -14.03 -7.50
C GLY A 165 -27.07 -13.85 -6.12
N ARG A 166 -25.74 -13.98 -6.06
CA ARG A 166 -24.98 -13.75 -4.81
C ARG A 166 -25.08 -12.29 -4.36
N PHE A 167 -25.02 -11.35 -5.31
CA PHE A 167 -25.26 -9.94 -5.03
C PHE A 167 -26.66 -9.71 -4.44
N ALA A 168 -27.72 -10.25 -5.04
CA ALA A 168 -29.09 -10.07 -4.59
C ALA A 168 -29.33 -10.62 -3.16
N VAL A 169 -28.71 -11.76 -2.83
CA VAL A 169 -28.76 -12.32 -1.46
C VAL A 169 -28.12 -11.36 -0.46
N LEU A 170 -26.92 -10.85 -0.75
CA LEU A 170 -26.21 -9.93 0.15
C LEU A 170 -26.91 -8.59 0.29
N TYR A 171 -27.44 -8.10 -0.82
CA TYR A 171 -28.21 -6.88 -0.86
C TYR A 171 -29.44 -7.00 0.04
N ARG A 172 -30.21 -8.10 -0.10
CA ARG A 172 -31.37 -8.35 0.75
C ARG A 172 -30.99 -8.53 2.22
N GLN A 173 -29.87 -9.19 2.52
CA GLN A 173 -29.37 -9.32 3.89
C GLN A 173 -29.06 -7.94 4.52
N LYS A 174 -28.52 -6.99 3.74
CA LYS A 174 -28.18 -5.65 4.25
C LYS A 174 -29.37 -4.68 4.30
N TYR A 175 -30.25 -4.70 3.29
CA TYR A 175 -31.29 -3.67 3.10
C TYR A 175 -32.72 -4.20 3.25
N GLY A 176 -32.93 -5.48 3.55
CA GLY A 176 -34.25 -6.09 3.76
C GLY A 176 -35.08 -6.34 2.49
N GLN A 177 -34.75 -5.71 1.36
CA GLN A 177 -35.45 -5.87 0.09
C GLN A 177 -34.53 -6.28 -1.05
N SER A 178 -35.09 -6.76 -2.16
CA SER A 178 -34.30 -7.12 -3.33
C SER A 178 -33.82 -5.89 -4.11
N PRO A 179 -32.68 -5.97 -4.83
CA PRO A 179 -32.23 -4.88 -5.68
C PRO A 179 -33.22 -4.59 -6.83
N HIS A 180 -33.92 -5.61 -7.35
CA HIS A 180 -34.97 -5.45 -8.36
C HIS A 180 -36.17 -4.65 -7.81
N THR A 181 -36.58 -4.94 -6.57
CA THR A 181 -37.64 -4.18 -5.89
C THR A 181 -37.25 -2.72 -5.73
N THR A 182 -36.01 -2.48 -5.29
CA THR A 182 -35.47 -1.11 -5.13
C THR A 182 -35.52 -0.35 -6.46
N LEU A 183 -35.01 -0.96 -7.54
CA LEU A 183 -34.98 -0.33 -8.86
C LEU A 183 -36.39 -0.06 -9.40
N ARG A 184 -37.31 -1.03 -9.27
CA ARG A 184 -38.70 -0.89 -9.73
C ARG A 184 -39.43 0.26 -9.04
N HIS A 185 -39.18 0.48 -7.74
CA HIS A 185 -39.78 1.59 -7.01
C HIS A 185 -39.29 2.95 -7.54
N MET A 186 -38.03 3.04 -7.95
CA MET A 186 -37.47 4.28 -8.52
C MET A 186 -38.01 4.55 -9.93
N THR A 187 -38.14 3.52 -10.77
CA THR A 187 -38.70 3.67 -12.12
C THR A 187 -40.20 3.97 -12.14
N ALA A 188 -40.94 3.56 -11.10
CA ALA A 188 -42.39 3.79 -11.00
C ALA A 188 -42.74 5.14 -10.34
N GLY A 189 -41.78 5.79 -9.68
CA GLY A 189 -41.95 7.07 -9.00
C GLY A 189 -41.36 8.28 -9.75
N SER A 190 -40.83 8.07 -10.96
CA SER A 190 -40.35 9.13 -11.87
C SER A 190 -41.38 9.38 -12.97
#